data_AF-A0A1Q4GRT1-F1
#
_entry.id   AF-A0A1Q4GRT1-F1
#
_cell.length_a   1.000
_cell.length_b   1.000
_cell.length_c   1.000
_cell.angle_alpha   90.00
_cell.angle_beta   90.00
_cell.angle_gamma   90.00
#
_symmetry.space_group_name_H-M   'P 1'
#
loop_
_entity.id
_entity.type
_entity.pdbx_description
1 polymer ?
#
loop_
_entity_poly.entity_id
_entity_poly.type
_entity_poly.pdbx_seq_one_letter_code
_entity_poly.pdbx_strand_id
1 'polypeptide(L)' 'MDAMRLPFGGQEIEFQHLEHEAGGVPFLRIRIRENKRFTIFDVDPASARQWARLMQDWAERNAGDSA' A
#
# COMPACT_ATOMS: atom_id res chain seq x y z
N MET A 1 -6.15 -3.06 -10.74
CA MET A 1 -6.44 -2.74 -9.32
C MET A 1 -6.05 -3.97 -8.55
N ASP A 2 -5.08 -3.82 -7.67
CA ASP A 2 -4.55 -4.92 -6.86
C ASP A 2 -5.11 -4.81 -5.45
N ALA A 3 -5.25 -5.93 -4.75
CA ALA A 3 -5.78 -5.95 -3.39
C ALA A 3 -5.13 -7.04 -2.55
N MET A 4 -5.03 -6.80 -1.25
CA MET A 4 -4.59 -7.78 -0.29
C MET A 4 -5.37 -7.68 1.02
N ARG A 5 -5.39 -8.77 1.77
CA ARG A 5 -5.99 -8.83 3.11
C ARG A 5 -4.91 -9.16 4.13
N LEU A 6 -4.81 -8.35 5.17
CA LEU A 6 -3.90 -8.65 6.28
C LEU A 6 -4.53 -9.70 7.21
N PRO A 7 -3.72 -10.59 7.80
CA PRO A 7 -4.21 -11.66 8.67
C PRO A 7 -4.84 -11.14 9.97
N PHE A 8 -4.41 -9.96 10.43
CA PHE A 8 -4.90 -9.34 11.66
C PHE A 8 -5.90 -8.22 11.36
N GLY A 9 -6.97 -8.14 12.16
CA GLY A 9 -7.93 -7.03 12.10
C GLY A 9 -8.88 -7.02 10.89
N GLY A 10 -8.78 -7.99 9.98
CA GLY A 10 -9.65 -8.07 8.80
C GLY A 10 -9.48 -6.87 7.85
N GLN A 11 -8.27 -6.29 7.83
CA GLN A 11 -7.96 -5.11 7.03
C GLN A 11 -7.84 -5.52 5.56
N GLU A 12 -8.59 -4.82 4.71
CA GLU A 12 -8.50 -4.94 3.26
C GLU A 12 -7.76 -3.71 2.72
N ILE A 13 -6.74 -3.95 1.91
CA ILE A 13 -5.91 -2.90 1.32
C ILE A 13 -6.05 -3.01 -0.19
N GLU A 14 -6.50 -1.93 -0.81
CA GLU A 14 -6.67 -1.80 -2.26
C GLU A 14 -5.67 -0.79 -2.82
N PHE A 15 -5.12 -1.10 -3.98
CA PHE A 15 -4.17 -0.27 -4.71
C PHE A 15 -4.73 0.10 -6.08
N GLN A 16 -4.85 1.40 -6.32
CA GLN A 16 -5.40 1.95 -7.55
C GLN A 16 -4.41 2.95 -8.16
N HIS A 17 -3.89 2.62 -9.34
CA HIS A 17 -3.14 3.58 -10.16
C HIS A 17 -4.09 4.65 -10.68
N LEU A 18 -3.70 5.92 -10.52
CA LEU A 18 -4.45 7.07 -11.00
C LEU A 18 -3.53 7.94 -11.83
N GLU A 19 -3.99 8.27 -13.03
CA GLU A 19 -3.32 9.17 -13.96
C GLU A 19 -4.10 10.49 -14.04
N HIS A 20 -3.38 11.60 -14.10
CA HIS A 20 -3.99 12.87 -14.44
C HIS A 20 -4.05 13.01 -15.96
N GLU A 21 -5.26 13.11 -16.51
CA GLU A 21 -5.50 13.31 -17.95
C GLU A 21 -4.75 14.53 -18.53
N ALA A 22 -4.41 15.52 -17.69
CA ALA A 22 -3.65 16.72 -18.06
C ALA A 22 -2.11 16.58 -17.95
N GLY A 23 -1.57 15.35 -17.83
CA GLY A 23 -0.12 15.11 -17.81
C GLY A 23 0.54 15.34 -16.45
N GLY A 24 -0.21 15.19 -15.35
CA GLY A 24 0.32 15.28 -13.98
C GLY A 24 1.11 14.03 -13.55
N VAL A 25 1.80 14.12 -12.42
CA VAL A 25 2.52 12.97 -11.82
C VAL A 25 1.48 11.89 -11.46
N PRO A 26 1.64 10.64 -11.93
CA PRO A 26 0.74 9.56 -11.55
C PRO A 26 0.88 9.29 -10.05
N PHE A 27 -0.21 8.90 -9.41
CA PHE A 27 -0.20 8.52 -8.01
C PHE A 27 -0.88 7.18 -7.81
N LEU A 28 -0.40 6.46 -6.81
CA LEU A 28 -0.99 5.23 -6.34
C LEU A 28 -1.90 5.56 -5.16
N ARG A 29 -3.20 5.35 -5.34
CA ARG A 29 -4.18 5.45 -4.26
C ARG A 29 -4.23 4.13 -3.50
N ILE A 30 -3.92 4.21 -2.21
CA ILE A 30 -4.01 3.10 -1.26
C ILE A 30 -5.26 3.31 -0.41
N ARG A 31 -6.20 2.38 -0.45
CA ARG A 31 -7.43 2.40 0.36
C ARG A 31 -7.36 1.28 1.38
N ILE A 32 -7.37 1.62 2.66
CA ILE A 32 -7.38 0.67 3.75
C ILE A 32 -8.77 0.69 4.38
N ARG A 33 -9.45 -0.45 4.34
CA ARG A 33 -10.75 -0.67 4.95
C ARG A 33 -10.59 -1.55 6.19
N GLU A 34 -11.10 -1.07 7.30
CA GLU A 34 -11.20 -1.82 8.55
C GLU A 34 -12.64 -1.71 9.08
N ASN A 35 -13.44 -2.76 8.88
CA ASN A 35 -14.87 -2.75 9.14
C ASN A 35 -15.59 -1.60 8.41
N LYS A 36 -16.03 -0.58 9.15
CA LYS A 36 -16.72 0.63 8.66
C LYS A 36 -15.78 1.83 8.50
N ARG A 37 -14.51 1.71 8.92
CA ARG A 37 -13.51 2.78 8.80
C ARG A 37 -12.75 2.63 7.49
N PHE A 38 -12.47 3.76 6.87
CA PHE A 38 -11.68 3.85 5.65
C PHE A 38 -10.59 4.88 5.85
N THR A 39 -9.38 4.56 5.43
CA THR A 39 -8.26 5.50 5.31
C THR A 39 -7.75 5.45 3.88
N ILE A 40 -7.53 6.61 3.29
CA ILE A 40 -7.07 6.74 1.90
C ILE A 40 -5.78 7.55 1.91
N PHE A 41 -4.75 7.03 1.23
CA PHE A 41 -3.52 7.74 0.94
C PHE A 41 -3.32 7.79 -0.56
N ASP A 42 -2.83 8.92 -1.06
CA ASP A 42 -2.28 9.01 -2.41
C ASP A 42 -0.78 9.16 -2.26
N VAL A 43 -0.02 8.30 -2.93
CA VAL A 43 1.46 8.33 -2.90
C VAL A 43 2.01 8.51 -4.31
N ASP A 44 2.97 9.42 -4.44
CA ASP A 44 3.74 9.58 -5.67
C ASP A 44 4.80 8.45 -5.82
N PRO A 45 5.43 8.30 -7.00
CA PRO A 45 6.39 7.22 -7.24
C PRO A 45 7.64 7.23 -6.34
N ALA A 46 8.08 8.39 -5.86
CA ALA A 46 9.22 8.47 -4.94
C ALA A 46 8.82 8.00 -3.53
N SER A 47 7.68 8.47 -3.03
CA SER A 47 7.11 8.05 -1.74
C SER A 47 6.79 6.54 -1.72
N ALA A 48 6.18 6.02 -2.80
CA ALA A 48 5.86 4.60 -2.94
C ALA A 48 7.11 3.71 -2.85
N ARG A 49 8.21 4.13 -3.52
CA ARG A 49 9.49 3.42 -3.47
C ARG A 49 10.08 3.39 -2.08
N GLN A 50 9.97 4.50 -1.33
CA GLN A 50 10.45 4.57 0.05
C GLN A 50 9.67 3.61 0.96
N TRP A 51 8.34 3.59 0.83
CA TRP A 51 7.49 2.65 1.57
C TRP A 51 7.83 1.20 1.27
N ALA A 52 7.95 0.83 -0.02
CA ALA A 52 8.31 -0.52 -0.43
C ALA A 52 9.64 -0.97 0.20
N ARG A 53 10.65 -0.09 0.19
CA ARG A 53 11.94 -0.37 0.83
C ARG A 53 11.82 -0.57 2.34
N LEU A 54 11.08 0.29 3.04
CA LEU A 54 10.90 0.17 4.49
C LEU A 54 10.21 -1.16 4.86
N MET A 55 9.20 -1.56 4.10
CA MET A 55 8.49 -2.83 4.31
C MET A 55 9.36 -4.04 4.01
N GLN A 56 10.12 -4.01 2.91
CA GLN A 56 11.06 -5.06 2.53
C GLN A 56 12.15 -5.23 3.59
N ASP A 57 12.82 -4.14 3.98
CA ASP A 57 13.87 -4.15 5.00
C ASP A 57 13.32 -4.66 6.35
N TRP A 58 12.06 -4.37 6.69
CA TRP A 58 11.41 -4.92 7.88
C TRP A 58 11.15 -6.42 7.76
N ALA A 59 10.61 -6.88 6.63
CA ALA A 59 10.33 -8.30 6.39
C ALA A 59 11.61 -9.14 6.47
N GLU A 60 12.68 -8.71 5.81
CA GLU A 60 13.98 -9.40 5.81
C GLU A 60 14.56 -9.55 7.21
N ARG A 61 14.47 -8.50 8.05
CA ARG A 61 14.95 -8.54 9.44
C ARG A 61 14.15 -9.48 10.33
N ASN A 62 12.90 -9.77 9.99
CA ASN A 62 11.97 -10.56 10.82
C ASN A 62 11.57 -11.89 10.17
N ALA A 63 12.26 -12.32 9.11
CA ALA A 63 11.91 -13.51 8.33
C ALA A 63 12.18 -14.87 9.05
N GLY A 64 12.81 -14.89 10.23
CA GLY A 64 12.87 -16.10 11.08
C GLY A 64 11.81 -15.98 12.17
N ASP A 65 10.70 -16.72 12.17
CA ASP A 65 10.56 -18.18 12.25
C ASP A 65 9.31 -18.65 11.43
N SER A 66 9.17 -18.12 10.21
CA SER A 66 8.01 -18.35 9.35
C SER A 66 8.44 -18.55 7.90
N ALA A 67 9.19 -19.63 7.67
CA ALA A 67 9.44 -20.22 6.35
C ALA A 67 9.02 -21.69 6.38
#